data_AF-A0A1G0KDF7-F1
#
_entry.id   AF-A0A1G0KDF7-F1
#
_cell.length_a   1.000
_cell.length_b   1.000
_cell.length_c   1.000
_cell.angle_alpha   90.00
_cell.angle_beta   90.00
_cell.angle_gamma   90.00
#
_symmetry.space_group_name_H-M   'P 1'
#
loop_
_entity.id
_entity.type
_entity.pdbx_description
1 polymer ?
#
loop_
_entity_poly.entity_id
_entity_poly.type
_entity_poly.pdbx_seq_one_letter_code
_entity_poly.pdbx_strand_id
1 'polypeptide(L)' 'MEQSYTTKQGQYLAFIYYYTKLHRQAPSEADMQRYFNVSPPTVHQMIVNLDKQGCIE' A
#
# COMPACT_ATOMS: atom_id res chain seq x y z
N MET A 1 9.41 -11.36 -15.45
CA MET A 1 8.65 -12.03 -14.38
C MET A 1 7.52 -11.08 -14.03
N GLU A 2 6.29 -11.40 -14.44
CA GLU A 2 5.14 -10.63 -13.93
C GLU A 2 5.14 -10.82 -12.41
N GLN A 3 5.42 -9.76 -11.66
CA GLN A 3 5.24 -9.79 -10.22
C GLN A 3 3.74 -9.97 -10.00
N SER A 4 3.30 -11.21 -9.74
CA SER A 4 1.90 -11.56 -9.60
C SER A 4 1.35 -10.96 -8.31
N TYR A 5 0.89 -9.72 -8.39
CA TYR A 5 0.18 -9.06 -7.31
C TYR A 5 -1.27 -9.53 -7.27
N THR A 6 -1.76 -9.77 -6.07
CA THR A 6 -3.21 -9.91 -5.87
C THR A 6 -3.90 -8.59 -6.20
N THR A 7 -5.19 -8.65 -6.56
CA THR A 7 -6.00 -7.44 -6.79
C THR A 7 -5.92 -6.44 -5.64
N LYS A 8 -5.86 -6.93 -4.39
CA LYS A 8 -5.75 -6.08 -3.20
C LYS A 8 -4.38 -5.40 -3.08
N GLN A 9 -3.30 -6.09 -3.41
CA GLN A 9 -1.96 -5.47 -3.46
C GLN A 9 -1.89 -4.38 -4.53
N GLY A 10 -2.46 -4.62 -5.71
CA GLY A 10 -2.57 -3.60 -6.76
C GLY A 10 -3.33 -2.34 -6.31
N GLN A 11 -4.39 -2.51 -5.53
CA GLN A 11 -5.13 -1.36 -4.94
C GLN A 11 -4.28 -0.55 -3.96
N TYR A 12 -3.47 -1.21 -3.11
CA TYR A 12 -2.56 -0.52 -2.20
C TYR A 12 -1.48 0.24 -2.96
N LEU A 13 -0.88 -0.37 -3.99
CA LEU A 13 0.12 0.29 -4.84
C LEU A 13 -0.48 1.51 -5.57
N ALA A 14 -1.69 1.37 -6.12
CA ALA A 14 -2.40 2.48 -6.74
C ALA A 14 -2.66 3.61 -5.74
N PHE A 15 -3.11 3.27 -4.52
CA PHE A 15 -3.33 4.25 -3.47
C PHE A 15 -2.04 5.00 -3.11
N ILE A 16 -0.93 4.29 -2.88
CA ILE A 16 0.38 4.88 -2.59
C ILE A 16 0.81 5.83 -3.70
N TYR A 17 0.67 5.41 -4.96
CA TYR A 17 1.03 6.22 -6.12
C TYR A 17 0.20 7.51 -6.22
N TYR A 18 -1.13 7.41 -6.13
CA TYR A 18 -2.01 8.58 -6.24
C TYR A 18 -1.89 9.51 -5.04
N TYR A 19 -1.75 8.97 -3.83
CA TYR A 19 -1.53 9.76 -2.62
C TYR A 19 -0.21 10.54 -2.73
N THR A 20 0.87 9.87 -3.12
CA THR A 20 2.18 10.52 -3.33
C THR A 20 2.11 11.57 -4.45
N LYS A 21 1.39 11.30 -5.54
CA LYS A 21 1.18 12.28 -6.62
C LYS A 21 0.45 13.53 -6.16
N LEU A 22 -0.58 13.38 -5.31
CA LEU A 22 -1.41 14.48 -4.85
C LEU A 22 -0.75 15.27 -3.71
N HIS A 23 -0.21 14.56 -2.72
CA HIS A 23 0.31 15.14 -1.48
C HIS A 23 1.82 15.36 -1.49
N ARG A 24 2.54 14.83 -2.49
CA ARG A 24 4.02 14.85 -2.59
C ARG A 24 4.72 14.19 -1.39
N GLN A 25 4.00 13.34 -0.68
CA GLN A 25 4.47 12.61 0.49
C GLN A 25 3.85 11.22 0.47
N ALA A 26 4.57 10.20 0.93
CA ALA A 26 4.02 8.87 1.10
C ALA A 26 2.87 8.87 2.13
N PRO A 27 1.80 8.08 1.91
CA PRO A 27 0.73 7.92 2.89
C PRO A 27 1.25 7.26 4.17
N SER A 28 0.71 7.68 5.32
CA SER A 28 0.94 6.97 6.57
C SER A 28 0.11 5.68 6.64
N GLU A 29 0.46 4.76 7.55
CA GLU A 29 -0.38 3.59 7.83
C GLU A 29 -1.80 4.00 8.21
N ALA A 30 -1.96 5.08 9.00
CA ALA A 30 -3.25 5.60 9.40
C ALA A 30 -4.10 6.08 8.21
N ASP A 31 -3.48 6.66 7.18
CA ASP A 31 -4.19 7.07 5.96
C ASP A 31 -4.71 5.85 5.20
N MET A 32 -3.89 4.80 5.07
CA MET A 32 -4.29 3.54 4.45
C MET A 32 -5.39 2.85 5.26
N GLN A 33 -5.29 2.83 6.59
CA GLN A 33 -6.32 2.25 7.46
C GLN A 33 -7.67 2.94 7.24
N ARG A 34 -7.68 4.28 7.19
CA ARG A 34 -8.89 5.07 6.97
C ARG A 34 -9.47 4.83 5.58
N TYR A 35 -8.63 4.79 4.54
CA TYR A 35 -9.08 4.61 3.17
C TYR A 35 -9.62 3.20 2.90
N PHE A 36 -8.89 2.16 3.34
CA PHE A 36 -9.26 0.77 3.13
C PHE A 36 -10.21 0.21 4.19
N ASN A 37 -10.49 0.98 5.26
CA ASN A 37 -11.31 0.59 6.40
C ASN A 37 -10.88 -0.76 7.00
N VAL A 38 -9.57 -0.89 7.27
CA VAL A 38 -8.96 -2.11 7.83
C VAL A 38 -8.25 -1.83 9.15
N SER A 39 -8.02 -2.89 9.91
CA SER A 39 -7.32 -2.80 11.19
C SER A 39 -5.83 -2.45 11.01
N PRO A 40 -5.20 -1.81 12.00
CA PRO A 40 -3.76 -1.49 11.97
C PRO A 40 -2.86 -2.68 11.59
N PRO A 41 -3.00 -3.88 12.20
CA PRO A 41 -2.14 -5.01 11.84
C PRO A 41 -2.33 -5.47 10.39
N THR A 42 -3.50 -5.25 9.79
CA THR A 42 -3.76 -5.64 8.40
C THR A 42 -2.99 -4.74 7.42
N VAL A 43 -2.98 -3.43 7.66
CA VAL A 43 -2.21 -2.48 6.85
C VAL A 43 -0.72 -2.76 7.01
N HIS A 44 -0.25 -2.90 8.24
CA HIS A 44 1.15 -3.17 8.52
C HIS A 44 1.61 -4.46 7.80
N GLN A 45 0.84 -5.54 7.90
CA GLN A 45 1.17 -6.79 7.21
C GLN A 45 1.15 -6.64 5.69
N MET A 46 0.25 -5.83 5.13
CA MET A 46 0.22 -5.54 3.69
C MET A 46 1.48 -4.79 3.24
N ILE A 47 1.90 -3.76 3.98
CA ILE A 47 3.12 -2.99 3.69
C ILE A 47 4.35 -3.92 3.74
N VAL A 48 4.49 -4.72 4.80
CA VAL A 48 5.57 -5.70 4.93
C VAL A 48 5.59 -6.69 3.77
N ASN A 49 4.43 -7.12 3.28
CA ASN A 49 4.36 -8.02 2.14
C ASN A 49 4.76 -7.34 0.82
N LEU A 50 4.39 -6.07 0.63
CA LEU A 50 4.77 -5.29 -0.56
C LEU A 50 6.27 -4.98 -0.58
N ASP A 51 6.87 -4.67 0.58
CA ASP A 51 8.31 -4.47 0.75
C ASP A 51 9.10 -5.75 0.41
N LYS A 52 8.68 -6.89 0.97
CA LYS A 52 9.28 -8.21 0.64
C LYS A 52 9.20 -8.59 -0.83
N GLN A 53 8.21 -8.06 -1.56
CA GLN A 53 8.04 -8.27 -2.99
C GLN A 53 8.82 -7.27 -3.86
N GLY A 54 9.50 -6.29 -3.24
CA GLY A 54 10.24 -5.23 -3.92
C GLY A 54 9.34 -4.22 -4.63
N CYS A 55 8.11 -4.04 -4.15
CA CYS A 55 7.12 -3.14 -4.78
C CYS A 55 7.18 -1.72 -4.24
N ILE A 56 7.73 -1.57 -3.04
CA ILE A 56 7.91 -0.32 -2.29
C ILE A 56 9.27 -0.39 -1.59
N GLU A 57 9.89 0.77 -1.38
CA GLU A 57 11.23 0.94 -0.77
C GLU A 57 11.15 2.00 0.34
#